data_AF-A0A6M0BCJ8-F1
#
_entry.id   AF-A0A6M0BCJ8-F1
#
_cell.length_a   1.000
_cell.length_b   1.000
_cell.length_c   1.000
_cell.angle_alpha   90.00
_cell.angle_beta   90.00
_cell.angle_gamma   90.00
#
_symmetry.space_group_name_H-M   'P 1'
#
loop_
_entity.id
_entity.type
_entity.pdbx_description
1 polymer ?
#
loop_
_entity_poly.entity_id
_entity_poly.type
_entity_poly.pdbx_seq_one_letter_code
_entity_poly.pdbx_strand_id
1 'polypeptide(L)'
;MSNSTWDYIQKHPKQTKRLLGINYEQLIKLIEQGKLIAKEKQQENEKTKIRLIKAGGGNHPKLSEEEQIILMLVYLRHNLSFQLLGLLFKVSESTAHNLFNYW
;
A
#
# COMPACT_ATOMS: atom_id res chain seq x y z
N MET A 1 -9.66 -17.88 -0.60
CA MET A 1 -10.03 -16.68 0.17
C MET A 1 -8.74 -16.02 0.62
N SER A 2 -8.37 -14.92 -0.03
CA SER A 2 -7.30 -14.06 0.45
C SER A 2 -7.76 -13.49 1.79
N ASN A 3 -7.07 -13.82 2.88
CA ASN A 3 -7.28 -13.14 4.16
C ASN A 3 -6.25 -12.03 4.22
N SER A 4 -6.47 -10.95 3.47
CA SER A 4 -5.63 -9.75 3.54
C SER A 4 -6.06 -8.86 4.70
N THR A 5 -5.14 -8.02 5.19
CA THR A 5 -5.46 -6.96 6.15
C THR A 5 -6.55 -6.03 5.62
N TRP A 6 -6.57 -5.79 4.31
CA TRP A 6 -7.58 -4.97 3.67
C TRP A 6 -8.97 -5.61 3.70
N ASP A 7 -9.08 -6.90 3.33
CA ASP A 7 -10.34 -7.65 3.38
C ASP A 7 -10.93 -7.65 4.79
N TYR A 8 -10.07 -7.73 5.82
CA TYR A 8 -10.50 -7.65 7.21
C TYR A 8 -11.09 -6.28 7.55
N ILE A 9 -10.41 -5.20 7.16
CA ILE A 9 -10.88 -3.83 7.39
C ILE A 9 -12.22 -3.58 6.69
N GLN A 10 -12.40 -4.05 5.46
CA GLN A 10 -13.65 -3.93 4.72
C GLN A 10 -14.81 -4.65 5.40
N LYS A 11 -14.57 -5.84 5.97
CA LYS A 11 -15.58 -6.61 6.72
C LYS A 11 -15.88 -6.02 8.10
N HIS A 12 -14.95 -5.26 8.68
CA HIS A 12 -15.02 -4.72 10.03
C HIS A 12 -14.72 -3.21 10.10
N PRO A 13 -15.52 -2.35 9.45
CA PRO A 13 -15.24 -0.91 9.34
C PRO A 13 -15.19 -0.17 10.69
N LYS A 14 -15.90 -0.68 11.71
CA LYS A 14 -15.86 -0.13 13.07
C LYS A 14 -14.49 -0.30 13.74
N GLN A 15 -13.71 -1.29 13.31
CA GLN A 15 -12.39 -1.58 13.87
C GLN A 15 -11.28 -0.74 13.23
N THR A 16 -11.52 -0.16 12.05
CA THR A 16 -10.56 0.72 11.36
C THR A 16 -10.02 1.82 12.26
N LYS A 17 -10.90 2.44 13.07
CA LYS A 17 -10.50 3.49 14.00
C LYS A 17 -9.53 3.00 15.08
N ARG A 18 -9.72 1.77 15.57
CA ARG A 18 -8.82 1.17 16.55
C ARG A 18 -7.47 0.81 15.93
N LEU A 19 -7.49 0.28 14.71
CA LEU A 19 -6.29 -0.17 14.02
C LEU A 19 -5.44 0.99 13.48
N LEU A 20 -6.04 2.00 12.86
CA LEU A 20 -5.34 3.07 12.14
C LEU A 20 -5.49 4.44 12.79
N GLY A 21 -6.41 4.61 13.75
CA GLY A 21 -6.72 5.90 14.35
C GLY A 21 -7.68 6.78 13.56
N ILE A 22 -8.11 6.34 12.36
CA ILE A 22 -9.02 7.08 11.48
C ILE A 22 -10.30 6.29 11.20
N ASN A 23 -11.40 6.99 10.94
CA ASN A 23 -12.67 6.33 10.63
C ASN A 23 -12.61 5.70 9.22
N TYR A 24 -13.45 4.69 8.97
CA TYR A 24 -13.49 3.99 7.69
C TYR A 24 -13.71 4.92 6.48
N GLU A 25 -14.65 5.86 6.58
CA GLU A 25 -14.90 6.85 5.51
C GLU A 25 -13.68 7.72 5.20
N GLN A 26 -12.92 8.10 6.24
CA GLN A 26 -11.68 8.86 6.07
C GLN A 26 -10.62 7.99 5.39
N LEU A 27 -10.51 6.71 5.78
CA LEU A 27 -9.61 5.76 5.13
C LEU A 27 -9.91 5.61 3.64
N ILE A 28 -11.19 5.45 3.26
CA ILE A 28 -11.57 5.33 1.84
C ILE A 28 -11.14 6.56 1.05
N LYS A 29 -11.44 7.77 1.56
CA LYS A 29 -11.02 9.02 0.93
C LYS A 29 -9.49 9.12 0.80
N LEU A 30 -8.76 8.69 1.83
CA LEU A 30 -7.29 8.70 1.83
C LEU A 30 -6.73 7.74 0.78
N ILE A 31 -7.30 6.54 0.66
CA ILE A 31 -6.92 5.55 -0.35
C ILE A 31 -7.17 6.12 -1.76
N GLU A 32 -8.35 6.69 -2.01
CA GLU A 32 -8.68 7.28 -3.31
C GLU A 32 -7.71 8.43 -3.70
N GLN A 33 -7.42 9.31 -2.74
CA GLN A 33 -6.47 10.41 -2.95
C GLN A 33 -5.04 9.89 -3.18
N GLY A 34 -4.59 8.92 -2.39
CA GLY A 34 -3.28 8.30 -2.55
C GLY A 34 -3.11 7.68 -3.93
N LYS A 35 -4.12 6.93 -4.39
CA LYS A 35 -4.13 6.35 -5.75
C LYS A 35 -4.06 7.39 -6.85
N LEU A 36 -4.78 8.50 -6.70
CA LEU A 36 -4.73 9.60 -7.67
C LEU A 36 -3.32 10.18 -7.77
N ILE A 37 -2.70 10.50 -6.64
CA ILE A 37 -1.33 11.04 -6.58
C ILE A 37 -0.31 10.03 -7.14
N ALA A 38 -0.44 8.75 -6.80
CA ALA A 38 0.44 7.71 -7.32
C ALA A 38 0.35 7.59 -8.84
N LYS A 39 -0.86 7.70 -9.40
CA LYS A 39 -1.09 7.70 -10.84
C LYS A 39 -0.44 8.91 -11.52
N GLU A 40 -0.55 10.10 -10.93
CA GLU A 40 0.11 11.32 -11.44
C GLU A 40 1.64 11.16 -11.42
N LYS A 41 2.21 10.74 -10.28
CA LYS A 41 3.65 10.45 -10.12
C LYS A 41 4.13 9.40 -11.13
N GLN A 42 3.33 8.36 -11.38
CA GLN A 42 3.65 7.35 -12.38
C GLN A 42 3.66 7.93 -13.80
N GLN A 43 2.67 8.77 -14.15
CA GLN A 43 2.64 9.42 -15.47
C GLN A 43 3.84 10.36 -15.69
N GLU A 44 4.24 11.12 -14.67
CA GLU A 44 5.45 11.97 -14.72
C GLU A 44 6.72 11.15 -14.89
N ASN A 45 6.84 10.06 -14.13
CA ASN A 45 7.96 9.14 -14.25
C ASN A 45 8.02 8.51 -15.65
N GLU A 46 6.89 8.13 -16.24
CA GLU A 46 6.86 7.57 -17.59
C GLU A 46 7.20 8.59 -18.69
N LYS A 47 6.95 9.89 -18.48
CA LYS A 47 7.38 10.95 -19.41
C LYS A 47 8.90 11.14 -19.42
N THR A 48 9.56 10.90 -18.28
CA THR A 48 11.00 11.11 -18.11
C THR A 48 11.82 9.83 -18.32
N LYS A 49 11.18 8.66 -18.39
CA LYS A 49 11.85 7.36 -18.49
C LYS A 49 12.40 7.09 -19.89
N ILE A 50 13.71 6.96 -20.00
CA ILE A 50 14.36 6.39 -21.19
C ILE A 50 14.27 4.86 -21.08
N ARG A 51 13.43 4.23 -21.89
CA ARG A 51 13.18 2.78 -21.83
C ARG A 51 14.16 2.02 -22.72
N LEU A 52 14.91 1.07 -22.16
CA LEU A 52 15.70 0.08 -22.92
C LEU A 52 14.84 -1.09 -23.45
N ILE A 53 13.70 -1.37 -22.80
CA ILE A 53 12.79 -2.51 -23.06
C ILE A 53 11.35 -1.99 -23.16
N LYS A 54 10.48 -2.71 -23.89
CA LYS A 54 9.04 -2.39 -23.99
C LYS A 54 8.35 -2.35 -22.61
N ALA A 55 7.35 -1.48 -22.48
CA ALA A 55 6.51 -1.41 -21.28
C ALA A 55 5.84 -2.76 -20.99
N GLY A 56 5.76 -3.13 -19.72
CA GLY A 56 5.00 -4.30 -19.25
C GLY A 56 5.82 -5.55 -18.96
N GLY A 57 7.13 -5.57 -19.20
CA GLY A 57 8.01 -6.70 -18.85
C GLY A 57 8.39 -6.81 -17.36
N GLY A 58 7.82 -5.98 -16.49
CA GLY A 58 8.17 -5.92 -15.07
C GLY A 58 7.43 -6.94 -14.20
N ASN A 59 7.97 -7.20 -13.01
CA ASN A 59 7.29 -8.01 -12.01
C ASN A 59 6.02 -7.29 -11.52
N HIS A 60 4.91 -8.02 -11.46
CA HIS A 60 3.64 -7.45 -10.97
C HIS A 60 3.71 -7.33 -9.45
N PRO A 61 3.22 -6.22 -8.86
CA PRO A 61 3.24 -6.05 -7.41
C PRO A 61 2.43 -7.15 -6.72
N LYS A 62 2.99 -7.72 -5.64
CA LYS A 62 2.35 -8.80 -4.87
C LYS A 62 1.13 -8.36 -4.05
N LEU A 63 1.01 -7.06 -3.80
CA LEU A 63 -0.04 -6.43 -3.00
C LEU A 63 -0.84 -5.47 -3.88
N SER A 64 -2.15 -5.42 -3.65
CA SER A 64 -3.01 -4.37 -4.21
C SER A 64 -2.57 -2.99 -3.72
N GLU A 65 -2.90 -1.92 -4.44
CA GLU A 65 -2.58 -0.55 -4.03
C GLU A 65 -3.17 -0.23 -2.65
N GLU A 66 -4.40 -0.68 -2.38
CA GLU A 66 -5.05 -0.56 -1.07
C GLU A 66 -4.21 -1.21 0.03
N GLU A 67 -3.75 -2.44 -0.17
CA GLU A 67 -2.91 -3.13 0.81
C GLU A 67 -1.56 -2.43 1.02
N GLN A 68 -0.96 -1.88 -0.03
CA GLN A 68 0.29 -1.14 0.11
C GLN A 68 0.10 0.15 0.92
N ILE A 69 -0.98 0.89 0.67
CA ILE A 69 -1.34 2.08 1.45
C ILE A 69 -1.62 1.68 2.91
N ILE A 70 -2.33 0.57 3.15
CA ILE A 70 -2.61 0.09 4.51
C ILE A 70 -1.31 -0.33 5.22
N LEU A 71 -0.36 -0.96 4.52
CA LEU A 71 0.96 -1.30 5.08
C LEU A 71 1.67 -0.04 5.59
N MET A 72 1.69 1.01 4.78
CA MET A 72 2.27 2.30 5.16
C MET A 72 1.55 2.92 6.35
N LEU A 73 0.21 2.95 6.36
CA LEU A 73 -0.56 3.50 7.47
C LEU A 73 -0.37 2.72 8.78
N VAL A 74 -0.25 1.40 8.71
CA VAL A 74 0.08 0.55 9.86
C VAL A 74 1.48 0.88 10.39
N TYR A 75 2.47 1.05 9.50
CA TYR A 75 3.80 1.52 9.91
C TYR A 75 3.73 2.86 10.62
N LEU A 76 3.11 3.88 10.01
CA LEU A 76 3.03 5.22 10.58
C LEU A 76 2.30 5.26 11.93
N ARG A 77 1.29 4.40 12.10
CA ARG A 77 0.50 4.35 13.34
C ARG A 77 1.23 3.66 14.48
N HIS A 78 1.91 2.54 14.20
CA HIS A 78 2.42 1.62 15.22
C HIS A 78 3.94 1.54 15.30
N ASN A 79 4.65 2.16 14.34
CA ASN A 79 6.11 2.10 14.19
C ASN A 79 6.66 0.65 14.25
N LEU A 80 5.96 -0.28 13.59
CA LEU A 80 6.40 -1.69 13.51
C LEU A 80 7.69 -1.82 12.70
N SER A 81 8.49 -2.83 13.02
CA SER A 81 9.64 -3.18 12.19
C SER A 81 9.17 -3.69 10.81
N PHE A 82 9.99 -3.48 9.78
CA PHE A 82 9.70 -3.98 8.42
C PHE A 82 9.62 -5.51 8.37
N GLN A 83 10.31 -6.21 9.28
CA GLN A 83 10.20 -7.67 9.42
C GLN A 83 8.78 -8.08 9.86
N LEU A 84 8.20 -7.39 10.86
CA LEU A 84 6.82 -7.66 11.30
C LEU A 84 5.80 -7.27 10.24
N LEU A 85 6.01 -6.14 9.54
CA LEU A 85 5.16 -5.77 8.40
C LEU A 85 5.21 -6.81 7.28
N GLY A 86 6.41 -7.32 6.96
CA GLY A 86 6.57 -8.40 6.00
C GLY A 86 5.75 -9.64 6.38
N LEU A 87 5.78 -10.02 7.66
CA LEU A 87 4.97 -11.13 8.18
C LEU A 87 3.46 -10.86 8.04
N LEU A 88 2.99 -9.68 8.45
CA LEU A 88 1.56 -9.30 8.43
C LEU A 88 1.00 -9.26 7.00
N PHE A 89 1.78 -8.73 6.04
CA PHE A 89 1.36 -8.55 4.65
C PHE A 89 1.87 -9.65 3.72
N LYS A 90 2.52 -10.69 4.25
CA LYS A 90 3.05 -11.84 3.50
C LYS A 90 4.00 -11.43 2.36
N VAL A 91 4.87 -10.46 2.64
CA VAL A 91 5.93 -9.99 1.74
C VAL A 91 7.29 -10.04 2.44
N SER A 92 8.39 -9.92 1.70
CA SER A 92 9.71 -9.81 2.35
C SER A 92 9.84 -8.47 3.08
N GLU A 93 10.72 -8.41 4.08
CA GLU A 93 11.10 -7.16 4.76
C GLU A 93 11.52 -6.08 3.76
N SER A 94 12.38 -6.43 2.80
CA SER A 94 12.82 -5.52 1.74
C SER A 94 11.67 -5.02 0.87
N THR A 95 10.67 -5.86 0.61
CA THR A 95 9.48 -5.46 -0.15
C THR A 95 8.65 -4.49 0.67
N ALA A 96 8.41 -4.77 1.96
CA ALA A 96 7.69 -3.88 2.85
C ALA A 96 8.38 -2.51 2.98
N HIS A 97 9.71 -2.49 3.10
CA HIS A 97 10.50 -1.26 3.14
C HIS A 97 10.38 -0.45 1.85
N ASN A 98 10.54 -1.09 0.68
CA ASN A 98 10.42 -0.42 -0.60
C ASN A 98 9.01 0.13 -0.85
N LEU A 99 7.97 -0.61 -0.43
CA LEU A 99 6.59 -0.15 -0.51
C LEU A 99 6.36 1.06 0.39
N PHE A 100 6.83 1.02 1.64
CA PHE A 100 6.73 2.17 2.54
C PHE A 100 7.39 3.43 1.97
N ASN A 101 8.60 3.32 1.41
CA ASN A 101 9.29 4.48 0.83
C ASN A 101 8.70 4.99 -0.50
N TYR A 102 7.94 4.14 -1.21
CA TYR A 102 7.34 4.51 -2.49
C TYR A 102 6.18 5.50 -2.31
N TRP A 103 5.34 5.22 -1.31
CA TRP A 103 4.15 5.99 -0.96
C TRP A 103 4.50 7.21 -0.11
#